data_AF-F4ZVC4-F1
#
_entry.id   AF-F4ZVC4-F1
#
_cell.length_a   1.000
_cell.length_b   1.000
_cell.length_c   1.000
_cell.angle_alpha   90.00
_cell.angle_beta   90.00
_cell.angle_gamma   90.00
#
_symmetry.space_group_name_H-M   'P 1'
#
loop_
_entity.id
_entity.type
_entity.pdbx_description
1 polymer ?
#
loop_
_entity_poly.entity_id
_entity_poly.type
_entity_poly.pdbx_seq_one_letter_code
_entity_poly.pdbx_strand_id
1 'polypeptide(L)' 'FVGDFTDPEQRFVTGQPVSAELFAERHTHGLVQWWNLELKDRTPEWAPEITGRA' A
#
# COMPACT_ATOMS: atom_id res chain seq x y z
N PHE A 1 10.65 4.43 -9.82
CA PHE A 1 10.09 4.15 -8.49
C PHE A 1 9.46 5.42 -7.94
N VAL A 2 8.35 5.29 -7.20
CA VAL A 2 7.53 6.42 -6.70
C VAL A 2 7.98 6.97 -5.34
N GLY A 3 8.82 6.20 -4.64
CA GLY A 3 9.45 6.54 -3.37
C GLY A 3 10.33 5.38 -2.92
N ASP A 4 11.01 5.56 -1.79
CA ASP A 4 12.00 4.63 -1.25
C ASP A 4 11.78 4.45 0.26
N PHE A 5 12.01 3.24 0.78
CA PHE A 5 12.01 2.99 2.21
C PHE A 5 13.34 3.44 2.84
N THR A 6 13.30 3.88 4.09
CA THR A 6 14.50 4.25 4.87
C THR A 6 15.29 3.03 5.31
N ASP A 7 14.68 1.85 5.26
CA ASP A 7 15.26 0.56 5.55
C ASP A 7 15.14 -0.37 4.33
N PRO A 8 15.96 -1.45 4.24
CA PRO A 8 15.97 -2.31 3.06
C PRO A 8 14.77 -3.26 2.97
N GLU A 9 13.91 -3.33 3.99
CA GLU A 9 12.77 -4.25 4.00
C GLU A 9 11.55 -3.65 3.29
N GLN A 10 10.82 -4.48 2.54
CA GLN A 10 9.52 -4.09 1.99
C GLN A 10 8.49 -4.06 3.12
N ARG A 11 7.86 -2.90 3.35
CA ARG A 11 6.84 -2.74 4.40
C ARG A 11 5.39 -2.84 3.90
N PHE A 12 5.15 -2.76 2.59
CA PHE A 12 3.82 -2.95 2.01
C PHE A 12 3.43 -4.43 2.00
N VAL A 13 2.93 -4.89 3.14
CA VAL A 13 2.46 -6.27 3.36
C VAL A 13 0.96 -6.26 3.57
N THR A 14 0.22 -7.11 2.85
CA THR A 14 -1.23 -7.24 2.95
C THR A 14 -1.70 -7.30 4.40
N GLY A 15 -2.70 -6.48 4.75
CA GLY A 15 -3.28 -6.38 6.09
C GLY A 15 -2.42 -5.62 7.11
N GLN A 16 -1.20 -5.20 6.78
CA GLN A 16 -0.31 -4.50 7.72
C GLN A 16 -0.23 -3.00 7.43
N PRO A 17 -0.39 -2.14 8.45
CA PRO A 17 -0.16 -0.72 8.31
C PRO A 17 1.34 -0.41 8.20
N VAL A 18 1.67 0.66 7.50
CA VAL A 18 3.04 1.17 7.31
C VAL A 18 3.16 2.52 7.98
N SER A 19 4.27 2.77 8.70
CA SER A 19 4.55 4.12 9.21
C SER A 19 4.95 5.05 8.07
N ALA A 20 4.36 6.24 8.01
CA ALA A 20 4.70 7.26 7.00
C ALA A 20 6.15 7.75 7.13
N GLU A 21 6.75 7.61 8.31
CA GLU A 21 8.14 8.01 8.57
C GLU A 21 9.16 7.08 7.90
N LEU A 22 8.74 5.88 7.51
CA LEU A 22 9.61 4.90 6.87
C LEU A 22 9.68 5.05 5.36
N PHE A 23 8.83 5.88 4.74
CA PHE A 23 8.73 5.97 3.28
C PHE A 23 8.90 7.40 2.78
N ALA A 24 9.92 7.62 1.96
CA ALA A 24 10.19 8.90 1.32
C ALA A 24 9.58 8.92 -0.09
N GLU A 25 8.51 9.70 -0.28
CA GLU A 25 7.88 9.87 -1.59
C GLU A 25 8.74 10.77 -2.52
N ARG A 26 8.79 10.44 -3.81
CA ARG A 26 9.55 11.20 -4.83
C ARG A 26 8.67 11.96 -5.81
N HIS A 27 7.58 11.34 -6.24
CA HIS A 27 6.64 11.90 -7.24
C HIS A 27 5.18 11.65 -6.87
N THR A 28 4.93 11.21 -5.64
CA THR A 28 3.59 10.92 -5.10
C THR A 28 3.36 11.71 -3.83
N HIS A 29 2.11 11.72 -3.37
CA HIS A 29 1.74 12.29 -2.09
C HIS A 29 0.67 11.42 -1.43
N GLY A 30 0.90 11.05 -0.18
CA GLY A 30 -0.06 10.32 0.65
C GLY A 30 -0.13 8.82 0.35
N LEU A 31 0.86 8.22 -0.31
CA LEU A 31 0.84 6.80 -0.66
C LEU A 31 0.66 5.90 0.57
N VAL A 32 1.40 6.17 1.65
CA VAL A 32 1.29 5.41 2.91
C VAL A 32 -0.06 5.64 3.61
N GLN A 33 -0.62 6.85 3.53
CA GLN A 33 -1.95 7.12 4.08
C GLN A 33 -3.03 6.36 3.33
N TRP A 34 -3.00 6.40 2.00
CA TRP A 34 -3.94 5.65 1.17
C TRP A 34 -3.83 4.14 1.42
N TRP A 35 -2.60 3.62 1.55
CA TRP A 35 -2.36 2.23 1.92
C TRP A 35 -3.03 1.87 3.24
N ASN A 36 -2.76 2.64 4.29
CA ASN A 36 -3.26 2.37 5.64
C ASN A 36 -4.79 2.47 5.74
N LEU A 37 -5.36 3.48 5.09
CA LEU A 37 -6.80 3.72 5.12
C LEU A 37 -7.57 2.68 4.32
N GLU A 38 -7.05 2.25 3.17
CA GLU A 38 -7.88 1.57 2.19
C GLU A 38 -7.20 0.38 1.50
N LEU A 39 -5.98 0.54 0.96
CA LEU A 39 -5.45 -0.45 0.02
C LEU A 39 -4.97 -1.75 0.68
N LYS A 40 -4.48 -1.70 1.93
CA LYS A 40 -3.83 -2.85 2.58
C LYS A 40 -4.69 -4.11 2.65
N ASP A 41 -6.03 -3.98 2.63
CA ASP A 41 -7.00 -5.08 2.76
C ASP A 41 -7.68 -5.43 1.42
N ARG A 42 -7.44 -4.67 0.35
CA ARG A 42 -8.05 -4.88 -0.97
C ARG A 42 -7.29 -5.92 -1.78
N THR A 43 -7.47 -7.19 -1.43
CA THR A 43 -6.75 -8.29 -2.09
C THR A 43 -7.31 -8.60 -3.49
N PRO A 44 -6.51 -9.21 -4.39
CA PRO A 44 -6.99 -9.67 -5.68
C PRO A 44 -8.16 -10.66 -5.58
N GLU A 45 -8.23 -11.47 -4.53
CA GLU A 45 -9.30 -12.45 -4.32
C GLU A 45 -10.62 -11.78 -3.88
N TRP A 46 -10.56 -10.61 -3.22
CA TRP A 46 -11.72 -9.81 -2.85
C TRP A 46 -12.35 -9.09 -4.05
N ALA A 47 -11.53 -8.63 -5.01
CA ALA A 47 -12.02 -7.80 -6.12
C ALA A 47 -13.09 -8.47 -7.03
N PRO A 48 -13.03 -9.78 -7.33
CA PRO A 48 -14.07 -10.50 -8.08
C PRO A 48 -15.43 -10.48 -7.42
N GLU A 49 -15.52 -10.51 -6.08
CA GLU A 49 -16.79 -10.48 -5.34
C GLU A 49 -17.55 -9.17 -5.61
N ILE A 50 -16.83 -8.09 -5.85
CA ILE A 50 -17.41 -6.77 -6.12
C ILE A 50 -17.62 -6.55 -7.61
N THR A 51 -16.66 -6.94 -8.43
CA THR A 51 -16.63 -6.57 -9.86
C THR A 51 -17.27 -7.61 -10.78
N GLY A 52 -17.54 -8.82 -10.27
CA GLY A 52 -18.13 -9.92 -11.04
C GLY A 52 -17.21 -10.47 -12.13
N ARG A 53 -15.89 -10.25 -12.02
CA ARG A 53 -14.88 -10.71 -12.98
C ARG A 53 -13.79 -11.48 -12.27
N ALA A 54 -13.58 -12.72 -12.71
CA ALA A 54 -12.45 -13.57 -12.34
C ALA A 54 -11.33 -13.43 -13.37
#